data_AF-A0A354TT68-F1
#
_entry.id   AF-A0A354TT68-F1
#
_cell.length_a   1.000
_cell.length_b   1.000
_cell.length_c   1.000
_cell.angle_alpha   90.00
_cell.angle_beta   90.00
_cell.angle_gamma   90.00
#
_symmetry.space_group_name_H-M   'P 1'
#
loop_
_entity.id
_entity.type
_entity.pdbx_description
1 polymer ?
#
loop_
_entity_poly.entity_id
_entity_poly.type
_entity_poly.pdbx_seq_one_letter_code
_entity_poly.pdbx_strand_id
1 'polypeptide(L)' 'VATASSHRHAAFEAAEFIMDYLKSHAPFWKKQSSATSSDWISSRSSDSEALKRWQD' A
#
# COMPACT_ATOMS: atom_id res chain seq x y z
N VAL A 1 2.15 -7.07 6.49
CA VAL A 1 2.41 -6.50 7.82
C VAL A 1 1.76 -7.40 8.87
N ALA A 2 2.32 -7.49 10.07
CA ALA A 2 1.68 -8.14 11.21
C ALA A 2 1.50 -7.13 12.33
N THR A 3 0.34 -7.13 12.97
CA THR A 3 -0.05 -6.24 14.07
C THR A 3 -0.74 -7.05 15.16
N ALA A 4 -0.70 -6.58 16.40
CA ALA A 4 -1.35 -7.23 17.54
C ALA A 4 -2.03 -6.18 18.42
N SER A 5 -3.20 -6.53 18.96
CA SER A 5 -3.96 -5.71 19.90
C SER A 5 -4.85 -6.61 20.75
N SER A 6 -5.26 -6.14 21.93
CA SER A 6 -6.19 -6.84 22.82
C SER A 6 -7.56 -7.10 22.16
N HIS A 7 -7.94 -6.27 21.19
CA HIS A 7 -9.18 -6.44 20.43
C HIS A 7 -8.90 -6.50 18.93
N ARG A 8 -9.54 -7.45 18.25
CA ARG A 8 -9.31 -7.72 16.82
C ARG A 8 -9.49 -6.49 15.93
N HIS A 9 -10.42 -5.60 16.27
CA HIS A 9 -10.75 -4.44 15.44
C HIS A 9 -9.54 -3.51 15.29
N ALA A 10 -8.91 -3.15 16.42
CA ALA A 10 -7.71 -2.31 16.41
C ALA A 10 -6.52 -2.99 15.71
N ALA A 11 -6.38 -4.32 15.82
CA ALA A 11 -5.33 -5.04 15.09
C ALA A 11 -5.54 -4.95 13.56
N PHE A 12 -6.78 -5.14 13.08
CA PHE A 12 -7.10 -5.01 11.66
C PHE A 12 -6.91 -3.59 11.16
N GLU A 13 -7.42 -2.59 11.90
CA GLU A 13 -7.31 -1.18 11.54
C GLU A 13 -5.84 -0.75 11.42
N ALA A 14 -4.99 -1.14 12.38
CA ALA A 14 -3.55 -0.85 12.31
C ALA A 14 -2.85 -1.55 11.13
N ALA A 15 -3.20 -2.81 10.84
CA ALA A 15 -2.64 -3.51 9.69
C ALA A 15 -3.03 -2.82 8.37
N GLU A 16 -4.27 -2.34 8.29
CA GLU A 16 -4.80 -1.65 7.13
C GLU A 16 -4.11 -0.30 6.91
N PHE A 17 -3.99 0.50 7.97
CA PHE A 17 -3.27 1.78 7.95
C PHE A 17 -1.82 1.62 7.45
N ILE A 18 -1.07 0.65 8.00
CA ILE A 18 0.32 0.43 7.61
C ILE A 18 0.42 0.02 6.13
N MET A 19 -0.54 -0.79 5.63
CA MET A 19 -0.54 -1.19 4.22
C MET A 19 -0.86 -0.02 3.28
N ASP A 20 -1.83 0.83 3.62
CA ASP A 20 -2.18 2.00 2.80
C ASP A 20 -1.03 3.01 2.76
N TYR A 21 -0.37 3.23 3.90
CA TYR A 21 0.80 4.09 3.98
C TYR A 21 1.97 3.54 3.16
N LEU A 22 2.29 2.25 3.33
CA LEU A 22 3.39 1.59 2.64
C LEU A 22 3.22 1.61 1.12
N LYS A 23 2.02 1.34 0.60
CA LYS A 23 1.77 1.35 -0.85
C LYS A 23 1.88 2.74 -1.48
N SER A 24 1.63 3.78 -0.69
CA SER A 24 1.60 5.17 -1.19
C SER A 24 2.95 5.88 -1.07
N HIS A 25 3.70 5.62 0.00
CA HIS A 25 4.87 6.42 0.36
C HIS A 25 6.20 5.66 0.24
N ALA A 26 6.19 4.33 0.14
CA ALA A 26 7.43 3.58 0.05
C ALA A 26 8.01 3.65 -1.38
N PRO A 27 9.31 3.96 -1.56
CA PRO A 27 9.92 4.11 -2.87
C PRO A 27 10.26 2.75 -3.50
N PHE A 28 9.24 2.05 -4.00
CA PHE A 28 9.37 0.81 -4.75
C PHE A 28 8.83 0.96 -6.16
N TRP A 29 9.53 0.39 -7.14
CA TRP A 29 9.07 0.32 -8.53
C TRP A 29 9.05 -1.12 -9.00
N LYS A 30 7.94 -1.51 -9.63
CA LYS A 30 7.79 -2.84 -10.23
C LYS A 30 8.21 -2.76 -11.69
N LYS A 31 9.23 -3.52 -12.09
CA LYS A 31 9.59 -3.69 -13.50
C LYS A 31 8.75 -4.81 -14.10
N GLN A 32 8.10 -4.56 -15.23
CA GLN A 32 7.42 -5.56 -16.03
C GLN A 32 8.24 -5.86 -17.26
N SER A 33 8.55 -7.14 -17.46
CA SER A 33 9.21 -7.63 -18.67
C SER A 33 8.20 -8.35 -19.55
N SER A 34 8.21 -8.04 -20.85
CA SER A 34 7.50 -8.76 -21.90
C SER A 34 8.51 -9.35 -22.89
N ALA A 35 8.06 -10.14 -23.87
CA ALA A 35 8.96 -10.72 -24.88
C ALA A 35 9.66 -9.64 -25.75
N THR A 36 9.13 -8.42 -25.78
CA THR A 36 9.58 -7.35 -26.67
C THR A 36 10.00 -6.06 -25.95
N SER A 37 9.62 -5.86 -24.69
CA SER A 37 9.94 -4.65 -23.93
C SER A 37 10.17 -4.91 -22.43
N SER A 38 10.69 -3.90 -21.74
CA SER A 38 10.79 -3.90 -20.28
C SER A 38 10.53 -2.50 -19.76
N ASP A 39 9.43 -2.35 -19.03
CA ASP A 39 8.90 -1.05 -18.63
C ASP A 39 8.71 -1.02 -17.10
N TRP A 40 8.88 0.16 -16.52
CA TRP A 40 8.59 0.38 -15.10
C TRP A 40 7.12 0.73 -14.92
N ILE A 41 6.46 0.05 -13.99
CA ILE A 41 5.05 0.29 -13.67
C ILE A 41 4.96 1.48 -12.72
N SER A 42 4.07 2.43 -13.04
CA SER A 42 3.72 3.57 -12.19
C SER A 42 2.85 3.17 -10.99
N SER A 43 2.89 3.98 -9.94
CA SER A 43 1.98 3.86 -8.80
C SER A 43 0.51 4.04 -9.24
N ARG A 44 -0.41 3.37 -8.53
CA ARG A 44 -1.85 3.47 -8.82
C ARG A 44 -2.47 4.65 -8.07
N SER A 45 -3.42 5.35 -8.69
CA SER A 45 -4.18 6.43 -8.04
C SER A 45 -4.98 5.95 -6.82
N SER A 46 -5.42 4.68 -6.85
CA SER A 46 -6.15 4.04 -5.76
C SER A 46 -5.36 3.99 -4.45
N ASP A 47 -4.02 3.91 -4.52
CA ASP A 47 -3.18 3.89 -3.32
C ASP A 47 -3.25 5.26 -2.63
N SER A 48 -3.18 6.35 -3.40
CA SER A 48 -3.34 7.72 -2.88
C SER A 48 -4.74 8.01 -2.34
N GLU A 49 -5.78 7.41 -2.92
CA GLU A 49 -7.16 7.54 -2.44
C GLU A 49 -7.37 6.81 -1.11
N ALA A 50 -6.85 5.59 -0.98
CA ALA A 50 -6.94 4.80 0.26
C ALA A 50 -6.32 5.55 1.46
N LEU A 51 -5.25 6.31 1.22
CA LEU A 51 -4.60 7.10 2.25
C LEU A 51 -5.47 8.23 2.82
N LYS A 52 -6.40 8.79 2.03
CA LYS A 52 -7.25 9.91 2.46
C LYS A 52 -8.18 9.52 3.61
N ARG A 53 -8.52 8.24 3.74
CA ARG A 53 -9.34 7.72 4.85
C ARG A 53 -8.74 7.99 6.23
N TRP A 54 -7.44 8.24 6.31
CA TRP A 54 -6.70 8.39 7.57
C TRP A 54 -6.31 9.84 7.88
N GLN A 55 -6.85 10.83 7.16
CA GLN A 55 -6.46 12.25 7.27
C GLN A 55 -7.43 13.12 8.09
N ASP A 56 -8.38 12.50 8.80
CA ASP A 56 -9.29 13.13 9.76
C ASP A 56 -8.87 12.83 11.21
#